data_AF-A0A936JN33-F1
#
_entry.id   AF-A0A936JN33-F1
#
_cell.length_a   1.000
_cell.length_b   1.000
_cell.length_c   1.000
_cell.angle_alpha   90.00
_cell.angle_beta   90.00
_cell.angle_gamma   90.00
#
_symmetry.space_group_name_H-M   'P 1'
#
loop_
_entity.id
_entity.type
_entity.pdbx_description
1 polymer ?
#
loop_
_entity_poly.entity_id
_entity_poly.type
_entity_poly.pdbx_seq_one_letter_code
_entity_poly.pdbx_strand_id
1 'polypeptide(L)'
;MKNLALICTLASLLGAGIVGCGRTDFDDIFATTSVGGGGGDGGIGGAGGGGGDGGIGGVAGSGGSGGTAGSGGVAGSGGVGGVAGSGGGGGMGGVGGGGGAGGNCTTEVCDGVDNDCDGAVDEGNPGGGAGCLTGQLGLCSTGVQTCKDAEIICSQLFPPVAELCNGLDDDCDGPIDEDVADVGKPCNTGQPGVCSVGITACMGKLVCNPTTAPQPESCNGIDDDCDGIVDDGNPGGGGACDTGLPGICKAGVLTCEAGALVCKGSAPQAEACNGIDDDCDGTADDGNPGGGLACMTGQPGVCAAGMTACSGGMIACNATQMPAPESCNGLDDDCNGSTDEGNPGGGVMCTTGLPGVCAAGMTTCAGGVVSCNPTQAPSTEVCNGIDDDCNGAVDELAICSCTVATFEGREYRFCSNVLTFANASAACQAAGYHLVSIGSAGEDSFVHNTAVSVANMKWWIGLNDIAVEGTFVWTDGSPVAYTNWEPGEPNNVGNEDCGQINRFFPKGTWNDEPCNQALPYICEKP
;
A
#
# COMPACT_ATOMS: atom_id res chain seq x y z
N MET A 1 44.07 -6.30 -17.42
CA MET A 1 44.75 -6.27 -18.73
C MET A 1 43.89 -5.47 -19.71
N LYS A 2 44.51 -4.41 -20.25
CA LYS A 2 44.12 -3.58 -21.41
C LYS A 2 43.01 -2.55 -21.22
N ASN A 3 43.42 -1.32 -21.53
CA ASN A 3 42.68 -0.10 -21.83
C ASN A 3 42.21 0.77 -20.66
N LEU A 4 43.14 1.52 -20.06
CA LEU A 4 42.96 2.97 -19.88
C LEU A 4 44.32 3.62 -19.60
N ALA A 5 44.97 4.11 -20.64
CA ALA A 5 46.15 4.97 -20.55
C ALA A 5 46.07 5.99 -21.68
N LEU A 6 45.34 7.08 -21.45
CA LEU A 6 45.57 8.33 -22.16
C LEU A 6 44.94 9.49 -21.36
N ILE A 7 45.69 10.60 -21.32
CA ILE A 7 45.31 11.94 -20.84
C ILE A 7 45.56 12.19 -19.35
N CYS A 8 46.77 12.63 -19.03
CA CYS A 8 47.01 13.89 -18.29
C CYS A 8 48.51 14.19 -18.20
N THR A 9 49.05 14.78 -19.26
CA THR A 9 50.34 15.49 -19.24
C THR A 9 50.07 16.87 -19.81
N LEU A 10 49.99 17.88 -18.92
CA LEU A 10 50.35 19.29 -19.14
C LEU A 10 49.64 20.18 -18.11
N ALA A 11 50.29 20.45 -16.97
CA ALA A 11 50.16 21.71 -16.21
C ALA A 11 51.04 21.68 -14.95
N SER A 12 52.32 22.03 -15.06
CA SER A 12 53.14 22.47 -13.90
C SER A 12 54.29 23.38 -14.36
N LEU A 13 53.95 24.44 -15.08
CA LEU A 13 54.80 25.63 -15.26
C LEU A 13 54.03 26.76 -14.60
N LEU A 14 54.11 26.85 -13.27
CA LEU A 14 53.87 28.01 -12.42
C LEU A 14 54.05 27.51 -10.98
N GLY A 15 55.28 27.69 -10.48
CA GLY A 15 55.66 27.26 -9.15
C GLY A 15 54.89 28.01 -8.07
N ALA A 16 54.24 27.26 -7.18
CA ALA A 16 53.95 27.66 -5.81
C ALA A 16 53.84 26.39 -4.98
N GLY A 17 54.64 26.30 -3.91
CA GLY A 17 54.86 25.09 -3.13
C GLY A 17 53.71 24.75 -2.21
N ILE A 18 53.51 23.45 -1.99
CA ILE A 18 52.81 22.91 -0.81
C ILE A 18 53.60 21.70 -0.30
N VAL A 19 53.73 21.68 1.02
CA VAL A 19 54.49 20.76 1.88
C VAL A 19 53.82 19.37 1.92
N GLY A 20 54.64 18.34 1.69
CA GLY A 20 54.65 17.08 2.45
C GLY A 20 53.43 16.15 2.36
N CYS A 21 53.48 15.19 1.44
CA CYS A 21 52.73 13.93 1.57
C CYS A 21 53.72 12.77 1.76
N GLY A 22 53.75 12.22 2.96
CA GLY A 22 54.51 11.03 3.33
C GLY A 22 53.74 9.76 3.01
N ARG A 23 54.45 8.81 2.39
CA ARG A 23 54.06 7.41 2.15
C ARG A 23 53.63 6.72 3.45
N THR A 24 52.72 5.74 3.37
CA THR A 24 53.06 4.30 3.42
C THR A 24 51.85 3.42 3.14
N ASP A 25 52.17 2.26 2.59
CA ASP A 25 51.35 1.15 2.10
C ASP A 25 50.44 0.49 3.14
N PHE A 26 49.36 -0.15 2.68
CA PHE A 26 48.68 -1.22 3.41
C PHE A 26 48.08 -2.25 2.42
N ASP A 27 48.68 -3.44 2.41
CA ASP A 27 48.07 -4.70 1.98
C ASP A 27 47.93 -5.62 3.22
N ASP A 28 46.88 -6.44 3.19
CA ASP A 28 46.57 -7.64 3.99
C ASP A 28 46.22 -7.53 5.49
N ILE A 29 45.01 -8.00 5.85
CA ILE A 29 44.79 -9.29 6.56
C ILE A 29 43.27 -9.47 6.86
N PHE A 30 42.73 -10.61 6.43
CA PHE A 30 41.45 -11.16 6.87
C PHE A 30 41.70 -12.41 7.75
N ALA A 31 40.82 -12.60 8.73
CA ALA A 31 40.58 -13.80 9.56
C ALA A 31 41.54 -14.12 10.73
N THR A 32 41.01 -14.22 11.97
CA THR A 32 40.57 -15.49 12.61
C THR A 32 40.16 -15.30 14.09
N THR A 33 39.10 -16.03 14.51
CA THR A 33 38.84 -16.76 15.78
C THR A 33 38.82 -16.09 17.18
N SER A 34 37.63 -16.12 17.80
CA SER A 34 37.17 -16.65 19.12
C SER A 34 37.86 -16.34 20.48
N VAL A 35 36.99 -16.42 21.53
CA VAL A 35 37.21 -16.45 23.01
C VAL A 35 37.25 -15.05 23.65
N GLY A 36 36.55 -14.70 24.74
CA GLY A 36 35.57 -15.32 25.63
C GLY A 36 35.43 -14.45 26.90
N GLY A 37 34.30 -14.53 27.61
CA GLY A 37 34.19 -14.18 29.04
C GLY A 37 33.54 -12.85 29.44
N GLY A 38 32.42 -12.95 30.17
CA GLY A 38 32.27 -12.26 31.47
C GLY A 38 31.27 -11.10 31.62
N GLY A 39 30.09 -11.41 32.18
CA GLY A 39 29.51 -10.76 33.37
C GLY A 39 28.86 -9.37 33.26
N GLY A 40 27.61 -9.26 33.74
CA GLY A 40 27.00 -7.97 34.09
C GLY A 40 25.49 -8.02 34.29
N ASP A 41 25.06 -8.26 35.53
CA ASP A 41 23.69 -8.08 36.01
C ASP A 41 23.17 -6.65 35.81
N GLY A 42 21.86 -6.51 35.60
CA GLY A 42 21.18 -5.22 35.54
C GLY A 42 19.66 -5.36 35.53
N GLY A 43 19.07 -5.78 36.65
CA GLY A 43 17.64 -5.66 36.88
C GLY A 43 17.26 -4.23 37.30
N ILE A 44 16.17 -3.70 36.73
CA ILE A 44 15.38 -2.61 37.31
C ILE A 44 13.94 -2.78 36.87
N GLY A 45 13.05 -2.85 37.86
CA GLY A 45 11.62 -3.13 37.69
C GLY A 45 10.77 -1.93 37.30
N GLY A 46 9.51 -2.24 36.99
CA GLY A 46 8.41 -1.30 36.88
C GLY A 46 7.13 -1.98 37.34
N ALA A 47 6.54 -1.45 38.41
CA ALA A 47 5.33 -1.94 39.07
C ALA A 47 4.07 -1.25 38.53
N GLY A 48 2.92 -1.88 38.76
CA GLY A 48 1.57 -1.31 38.69
C GLY A 48 0.57 -2.40 38.26
N GLY A 49 -0.56 -2.68 38.91
CA GLY A 49 -1.25 -2.03 40.03
C GLY A 49 -2.76 -2.06 39.76
N GLY A 50 -3.57 -2.50 40.75
CA GLY A 50 -5.04 -2.40 40.80
C GLY A 50 -5.79 -3.45 39.98
N GLY A 51 -6.91 -4.05 40.36
CA GLY A 51 -7.95 -3.81 41.39
C GLY A 51 -9.16 -4.58 40.86
N GLY A 52 -9.75 -5.52 41.59
CA GLY A 52 -10.90 -5.28 42.48
C GLY A 52 -12.20 -5.66 41.76
N ASP A 53 -12.92 -6.67 42.26
CA ASP A 53 -14.36 -6.61 42.55
C ASP A 53 -14.92 -7.96 43.00
N GLY A 54 -15.76 -7.91 44.03
CA GLY A 54 -16.49 -9.03 44.59
C GLY A 54 -17.88 -9.19 43.95
N GLY A 55 -18.51 -10.33 44.19
CA GLY A 55 -19.89 -10.56 43.75
C GLY A 55 -20.40 -11.97 44.00
N ILE A 56 -21.13 -12.11 45.10
CA ILE A 56 -22.03 -13.18 45.53
C ILE A 56 -23.04 -13.67 44.45
N GLY A 57 -23.44 -14.96 44.50
CA GLY A 57 -24.74 -15.38 43.95
C GLY A 57 -24.86 -16.82 43.38
N GLY A 58 -25.12 -17.79 44.26
CA GLY A 58 -26.22 -18.77 44.18
C GLY A 58 -26.49 -19.69 42.95
N VAL A 59 -26.75 -20.95 43.34
CA VAL A 59 -27.77 -21.95 42.90
C VAL A 59 -27.52 -22.98 41.77
N ALA A 60 -27.82 -24.22 42.17
CA ALA A 60 -28.16 -25.45 41.44
C ALA A 60 -27.01 -26.16 40.68
N GLY A 61 -26.80 -27.47 40.76
CA GLY A 61 -27.55 -28.57 41.36
C GLY A 61 -27.26 -29.83 40.54
N SER A 62 -26.59 -30.82 41.13
CA SER A 62 -26.50 -32.17 40.53
C SER A 62 -26.30 -33.18 41.65
N GLY A 63 -27.41 -33.80 42.05
CA GLY A 63 -27.43 -34.99 42.89
C GLY A 63 -27.12 -36.23 42.05
N GLY A 64 -26.36 -37.15 42.65
CA GLY A 64 -26.11 -38.47 42.10
C GLY A 64 -25.83 -39.44 43.25
N SER A 65 -26.38 -40.65 43.11
CA SER A 65 -26.26 -41.84 43.97
C SER A 65 -26.94 -41.74 45.36
N GLY A 66 -27.82 -42.66 45.78
CA GLY A 66 -28.06 -44.03 45.33
C GLY A 66 -28.04 -44.92 46.57
N GLY A 67 -29.16 -45.56 46.89
CA GLY A 67 -29.23 -46.64 47.88
C GLY A 67 -30.16 -46.38 49.07
N THR A 68 -31.41 -46.79 48.94
CA THR A 68 -32.28 -47.07 50.11
C THR A 68 -32.80 -48.49 50.01
N ALA A 69 -32.27 -49.37 50.84
CA ALA A 69 -32.91 -50.62 51.22
C ALA A 69 -33.97 -50.29 52.29
N GLY A 70 -35.24 -50.48 51.96
CA GLY A 70 -36.38 -50.26 52.84
C GLY A 70 -37.25 -51.51 52.88
N SER A 71 -37.01 -52.34 53.88
CA SER A 71 -37.90 -53.43 54.29
C SER A 71 -39.07 -52.88 55.12
N GLY A 72 -40.31 -53.13 54.71
CA GLY A 72 -41.50 -52.86 55.53
C GLY A 72 -42.82 -53.07 54.79
N GLY A 73 -43.72 -53.88 55.37
CA GLY A 73 -45.07 -54.15 54.87
C GLY A 73 -45.59 -55.52 55.32
N VAL A 74 -45.78 -55.79 56.61
CA VAL A 74 -47.05 -55.78 57.38
C VAL A 74 -48.36 -56.19 56.67
N ALA A 75 -48.89 -57.34 57.15
CA ALA A 75 -50.26 -57.62 57.60
C ALA A 75 -51.43 -57.96 56.62
N GLY A 76 -52.13 -59.05 57.01
CA GLY A 76 -53.57 -59.30 56.80
C GLY A 76 -53.83 -60.66 56.12
N SER A 77 -54.32 -61.77 56.70
CA SER A 77 -55.31 -62.12 57.75
C SER A 77 -56.51 -62.87 57.14
N GLY A 78 -56.83 -64.06 57.70
CA GLY A 78 -58.06 -64.86 57.49
C GLY A 78 -57.73 -66.27 56.96
N GLY A 79 -57.84 -67.38 57.69
CA GLY A 79 -58.95 -67.87 58.55
C GLY A 79 -60.03 -68.48 57.64
N VAL A 80 -60.59 -69.69 57.76
CA VAL A 80 -60.72 -70.72 58.82
C VAL A 80 -61.46 -71.94 58.21
N GLY A 81 -61.34 -73.13 58.85
CA GLY A 81 -62.31 -74.25 58.77
C GLY A 81 -61.91 -75.37 57.78
N GLY A 82 -61.68 -76.64 58.15
CA GLY A 82 -62.55 -77.55 58.93
C GLY A 82 -63.64 -78.10 57.99
N VAL A 83 -63.97 -79.39 57.82
CA VAL A 83 -63.91 -80.58 58.71
C VAL A 83 -64.26 -81.83 57.86
N ALA A 84 -63.73 -82.99 58.26
CA ALA A 84 -64.38 -84.31 58.40
C ALA A 84 -65.16 -85.04 57.26
N GLY A 85 -64.90 -86.36 57.20
CA GLY A 85 -65.93 -87.40 57.03
C GLY A 85 -65.88 -88.14 55.69
N SER A 86 -65.26 -89.33 55.56
CA SER A 86 -65.67 -90.67 56.02
C SER A 86 -66.77 -91.34 55.19
N GLY A 87 -66.42 -92.51 54.65
CA GLY A 87 -67.34 -93.62 54.30
C GLY A 87 -68.04 -93.45 52.96
N GLY A 88 -68.17 -94.46 52.11
CA GLY A 88 -68.04 -95.88 52.32
C GLY A 88 -69.17 -96.59 51.59
N GLY A 89 -68.81 -97.40 50.59
CA GLY A 89 -69.56 -98.60 50.20
C GLY A 89 -70.71 -98.44 49.20
N GLY A 90 -70.73 -99.37 48.24
CA GLY A 90 -71.95 -100.10 47.95
C GLY A 90 -72.41 -100.15 46.50
N GLY A 91 -71.94 -101.18 45.80
CA GLY A 91 -72.85 -102.18 45.21
C GLY A 91 -73.74 -101.72 44.05
N MET A 92 -73.25 -101.92 42.83
CA MET A 92 -74.09 -102.08 41.64
C MET A 92 -74.87 -103.40 41.73
N GLY A 93 -76.20 -103.31 41.62
CA GLY A 93 -77.11 -104.43 41.46
C GLY A 93 -78.34 -104.02 40.66
N GLY A 94 -78.24 -104.08 39.32
CA GLY A 94 -79.41 -104.37 38.48
C GLY A 94 -79.84 -105.81 38.74
N VAL A 95 -81.07 -106.26 38.53
CA VAL A 95 -82.06 -105.91 37.51
C VAL A 95 -83.40 -106.48 38.01
N GLY A 96 -84.53 -105.86 37.64
CA GLY A 96 -85.77 -106.60 37.43
C GLY A 96 -87.04 -106.03 38.05
N GLY A 97 -87.85 -105.41 37.19
CA GLY A 97 -89.26 -105.76 37.08
C GLY A 97 -90.26 -104.95 37.91
N GLY A 98 -90.96 -104.05 37.20
CA GLY A 98 -92.42 -103.96 37.31
C GLY A 98 -92.99 -102.83 38.18
N GLY A 99 -93.58 -101.83 37.49
CA GLY A 99 -94.87 -101.28 37.88
C GLY A 99 -94.87 -99.99 38.72
N GLY A 100 -95.07 -98.86 38.03
CA GLY A 100 -96.04 -97.82 38.42
C GLY A 100 -95.71 -96.91 39.60
N ALA A 101 -95.53 -95.62 39.30
CA ALA A 101 -96.36 -94.48 39.78
C ALA A 101 -95.53 -93.21 40.04
N GLY A 102 -95.81 -92.17 39.24
CA GLY A 102 -95.78 -90.74 39.62
C GLY A 102 -94.49 -90.18 40.24
N GLY A 103 -93.57 -89.70 39.41
CA GLY A 103 -92.54 -88.73 39.76
C GLY A 103 -92.64 -87.53 38.80
N ASN A 104 -92.60 -86.31 39.33
CA ASN A 104 -92.84 -85.07 38.60
C ASN A 104 -91.54 -84.65 37.86
N CYS A 105 -91.49 -84.79 36.54
CA CYS A 105 -90.31 -84.41 35.74
C CYS A 105 -90.09 -82.88 35.77
N THR A 106 -88.84 -82.45 35.87
CA THR A 106 -88.43 -81.03 35.98
C THR A 106 -87.41 -80.67 34.90
N THR A 107 -87.00 -79.40 34.80
CA THR A 107 -85.93 -79.00 33.87
C THR A 107 -84.62 -79.67 34.24
N GLU A 108 -83.86 -80.07 33.22
CA GLU A 108 -82.59 -80.78 33.36
C GLU A 108 -81.55 -79.99 34.17
N VAL A 109 -80.82 -80.69 35.04
CA VAL A 109 -79.80 -80.17 35.94
C VAL A 109 -78.56 -81.07 35.83
N CYS A 110 -77.36 -80.48 35.85
CA CYS A 110 -76.10 -81.23 35.82
C CYS A 110 -75.87 -81.99 37.15
N ASP A 111 -76.43 -83.19 37.27
CA ASP A 111 -76.32 -84.03 38.48
C ASP A 111 -76.27 -85.54 38.20
N GLY A 112 -76.21 -85.95 36.94
CA GLY A 112 -76.09 -87.35 36.55
C GLY A 112 -77.42 -88.12 36.62
N VAL A 113 -78.55 -87.40 36.72
CA VAL A 113 -79.91 -87.94 36.71
C VAL A 113 -80.69 -87.33 35.56
N ASP A 114 -81.47 -88.17 34.87
CA ASP A 114 -82.48 -87.76 33.88
C ASP A 114 -83.65 -87.08 34.63
N ASN A 115 -83.59 -85.76 34.74
CA ASN A 115 -84.51 -84.96 35.56
C ASN A 115 -85.78 -84.60 34.78
N ASP A 116 -85.68 -84.49 33.45
CA ASP A 116 -86.80 -84.19 32.55
C ASP A 116 -87.49 -85.45 31.96
N CYS A 117 -86.95 -86.62 32.27
CA CYS A 117 -87.46 -87.96 31.98
C CYS A 117 -87.48 -88.32 30.48
N ASP A 118 -86.62 -87.73 29.66
CA ASP A 118 -86.58 -87.98 28.21
C ASP A 118 -85.72 -89.21 27.81
N GLY A 119 -84.99 -89.78 28.77
CA GLY A 119 -84.14 -90.95 28.61
C GLY A 119 -82.67 -90.63 28.31
N ALA A 120 -82.30 -89.35 28.16
CA ALA A 120 -80.93 -88.87 28.22
C ALA A 120 -80.61 -88.36 29.64
N VAL A 121 -79.33 -88.29 29.97
CA VAL A 121 -78.85 -87.77 31.25
C VAL A 121 -77.97 -86.58 30.93
N ASP A 122 -78.25 -85.44 31.57
CA ASP A 122 -77.47 -84.21 31.48
C ASP A 122 -77.29 -83.66 30.03
N GLU A 123 -78.28 -83.78 29.15
CA GLU A 123 -78.18 -83.33 27.75
C GLU A 123 -78.34 -81.81 27.56
N GLY A 124 -77.71 -81.28 26.50
CA GLY A 124 -77.87 -79.86 26.15
C GLY A 124 -77.14 -78.86 27.07
N ASN A 125 -76.17 -79.32 27.88
CA ASN A 125 -75.41 -78.50 28.84
C ASN A 125 -76.29 -77.86 29.93
N PRO A 126 -77.02 -78.66 30.73
CA PRO A 126 -77.95 -78.16 31.73
C PRO A 126 -77.20 -77.46 32.86
N GLY A 127 -77.65 -76.26 33.25
CA GLY A 127 -76.96 -75.43 34.25
C GLY A 127 -75.63 -74.79 33.79
N GLY A 128 -75.18 -75.06 32.56
CA GLY A 128 -73.99 -74.46 31.96
C GLY A 128 -74.30 -73.22 31.09
N GLY A 129 -73.26 -72.70 30.43
CA GLY A 129 -73.35 -71.56 29.50
C GLY A 129 -73.07 -70.19 30.13
N ALA A 130 -72.95 -70.10 31.46
CA ALA A 130 -72.41 -68.91 32.12
C ALA A 130 -70.88 -68.82 31.92
N GLY A 131 -70.36 -67.59 31.86
CA GLY A 131 -68.91 -67.35 31.89
C GLY A 131 -68.33 -67.75 33.24
N CYS A 132 -67.18 -68.41 33.23
CA CYS A 132 -66.46 -68.83 34.43
C CYS A 132 -64.97 -68.47 34.33
N LEU A 133 -64.28 -68.52 35.47
CA LEU A 133 -62.83 -68.36 35.53
C LEU A 133 -62.20 -69.75 35.61
N THR A 134 -61.29 -70.06 34.69
CA THR A 134 -60.58 -71.36 34.62
C THR A 134 -59.47 -71.46 35.68
N GLY A 135 -59.07 -70.34 36.27
CA GLY A 135 -57.92 -70.23 37.18
C GLY A 135 -56.57 -70.08 36.47
N GLN A 136 -56.54 -70.06 35.13
CA GLN A 136 -55.37 -69.76 34.32
C GLN A 136 -55.18 -68.24 34.14
N LEU A 137 -54.01 -67.83 33.66
CA LEU A 137 -53.68 -66.44 33.36
C LEU A 137 -54.06 -66.10 31.90
N GLY A 138 -53.94 -64.83 31.51
CA GLY A 138 -54.12 -64.39 30.12
C GLY A 138 -55.50 -64.63 29.50
N LEU A 139 -55.53 -64.92 28.20
CA LEU A 139 -56.75 -65.21 27.43
C LEU A 139 -57.49 -66.45 27.94
N CYS A 140 -56.74 -67.34 28.58
CA CYS A 140 -57.20 -68.63 29.09
C CYS A 140 -57.94 -68.49 30.42
N SER A 141 -57.84 -67.32 31.08
CA SER A 141 -58.52 -67.02 32.35
C SER A 141 -60.05 -67.06 32.26
N THR A 142 -60.62 -66.91 31.07
CA THR A 142 -62.06 -66.96 30.82
C THR A 142 -62.47 -68.25 30.11
N GLY A 143 -63.49 -68.91 30.64
CA GLY A 143 -64.08 -70.11 30.09
C GLY A 143 -65.60 -70.07 30.10
N VAL A 144 -66.21 -71.14 29.60
CA VAL A 144 -67.65 -71.35 29.65
C VAL A 144 -67.97 -72.59 30.48
N GLN A 145 -68.96 -72.44 31.36
CA GLN A 145 -69.45 -73.56 32.17
C GLN A 145 -70.04 -74.63 31.27
N THR A 146 -69.51 -75.84 31.37
CA THR A 146 -69.93 -77.01 30.61
C THR A 146 -70.21 -78.14 31.57
N CYS A 147 -71.38 -78.75 31.50
CA CYS A 147 -71.73 -79.95 32.23
C CYS A 147 -71.01 -81.14 31.60
N LYS A 148 -70.13 -81.78 32.37
CA LYS A 148 -69.40 -82.98 31.96
C LYS A 148 -69.26 -83.90 33.16
N ASP A 149 -69.59 -85.18 32.97
CA ASP A 149 -69.49 -86.21 34.01
C ASP A 149 -70.26 -85.84 35.31
N ALA A 150 -71.49 -85.32 35.15
CA ALA A 150 -72.35 -84.86 36.25
C ALA A 150 -71.78 -83.70 37.09
N GLU A 151 -70.82 -82.94 36.56
CA GLU A 151 -70.24 -81.76 37.21
C GLU A 151 -70.15 -80.56 36.25
N ILE A 152 -70.45 -79.36 36.76
CA ILE A 152 -70.22 -78.11 36.02
C ILE A 152 -68.73 -77.78 36.07
N ILE A 153 -68.03 -78.01 34.95
CA ILE A 153 -66.62 -77.65 34.79
C ILE A 153 -66.47 -76.38 33.96
N CYS A 154 -65.40 -75.61 34.19
CA CYS A 154 -65.06 -74.46 33.38
C CYS A 154 -64.17 -74.87 32.21
N SER A 155 -64.71 -74.89 30.98
CA SER A 155 -63.93 -75.22 29.77
C SER A 155 -63.39 -73.96 29.11
N GLN A 156 -62.13 -73.99 28.66
CA GLN A 156 -61.49 -72.86 27.97
C GLN A 156 -62.28 -72.45 26.71
N LEU A 157 -62.44 -71.14 26.51
CA LEU A 157 -63.27 -70.60 25.42
C LEU A 157 -62.52 -70.46 24.09
N PHE A 158 -61.20 -70.28 24.12
CA PHE A 158 -60.36 -70.07 22.95
C PHE A 158 -59.28 -71.16 22.86
N PRO A 159 -58.95 -71.65 21.66
CA PRO A 159 -57.80 -72.53 21.49
C PRO A 159 -56.50 -71.77 21.78
N PRO A 160 -55.48 -72.41 22.35
CA PRO A 160 -54.19 -71.79 22.60
C PRO A 160 -53.55 -71.38 21.26
N VAL A 161 -53.01 -70.17 21.21
CA VAL A 161 -52.32 -69.62 20.04
C VAL A 161 -50.92 -69.15 20.46
N ALA A 162 -49.96 -69.17 19.54
CA ALA A 162 -48.58 -68.78 19.86
C ALA A 162 -48.52 -67.37 20.46
N GLU A 163 -47.68 -67.20 21.48
CA GLU A 163 -47.51 -65.98 22.27
C GLU A 163 -47.32 -64.71 21.42
N LEU A 164 -48.13 -63.69 21.73
CA LEU A 164 -47.91 -62.32 21.29
C LEU A 164 -47.38 -61.52 22.47
N CYS A 165 -46.42 -60.61 22.21
CA CYS A 165 -45.98 -59.67 23.24
C CYS A 165 -47.08 -58.64 23.58
N ASN A 166 -48.00 -59.00 24.47
CA ASN A 166 -49.18 -58.23 24.86
C ASN A 166 -49.44 -58.25 26.38
N GLY A 167 -48.62 -58.98 27.15
CA GLY A 167 -48.75 -59.13 28.60
C GLY A 167 -49.80 -60.13 29.04
N LEU A 168 -50.24 -61.03 28.16
CA LEU A 168 -51.18 -62.11 28.40
C LEU A 168 -50.51 -63.45 28.02
N ASP A 169 -50.91 -64.50 28.72
CA ASP A 169 -50.65 -65.90 28.35
C ASP A 169 -51.68 -66.28 27.25
N ASP A 170 -51.21 -66.39 26.01
CA ASP A 170 -52.01 -66.65 24.80
C ASP A 170 -52.03 -68.16 24.43
N ASP A 171 -51.01 -68.93 24.83
CA ASP A 171 -50.90 -70.37 24.58
C ASP A 171 -51.26 -71.28 25.78
N CYS A 172 -51.62 -70.66 26.90
CA CYS A 172 -52.17 -71.26 28.11
C CYS A 172 -51.24 -72.19 28.90
N ASP A 173 -49.92 -72.09 28.75
CA ASP A 173 -48.95 -72.94 29.44
C ASP A 173 -48.44 -72.35 30.78
N GLY A 174 -48.75 -71.08 31.04
CA GLY A 174 -48.72 -70.44 32.37
C GLY A 174 -47.77 -69.26 32.54
N PRO A 175 -46.56 -69.25 31.97
CA PRO A 175 -45.78 -68.01 31.82
C PRO A 175 -46.44 -67.04 30.83
N ILE A 176 -45.92 -65.80 30.78
CA ILE A 176 -46.51 -64.71 29.99
C ILE A 176 -45.43 -64.21 29.03
N ASP A 177 -45.77 -64.06 27.75
CA ASP A 177 -44.92 -63.53 26.69
C ASP A 177 -43.57 -64.29 26.50
N GLU A 178 -43.53 -65.61 26.76
CA GLU A 178 -42.40 -66.48 26.37
C GLU A 178 -42.41 -66.79 24.88
N ASP A 179 -41.28 -67.25 24.33
CA ASP A 179 -41.18 -67.83 22.98
C ASP A 179 -41.82 -67.00 21.84
N VAL A 180 -42.02 -65.69 22.06
CA VAL A 180 -42.62 -64.76 21.10
C VAL A 180 -41.77 -64.75 19.83
N ALA A 181 -42.36 -65.23 18.73
CA ALA A 181 -41.65 -65.50 17.47
C ALA A 181 -40.97 -64.27 16.85
N ASP A 182 -41.38 -63.07 17.25
CA ASP A 182 -40.84 -61.81 16.77
C ASP A 182 -39.78 -61.18 17.67
N VAL A 183 -39.47 -61.74 18.85
CA VAL A 183 -38.38 -61.27 19.72
C VAL A 183 -37.02 -61.70 19.17
N GLY A 184 -36.03 -60.81 19.26
CA GLY A 184 -34.65 -61.03 18.78
C GLY A 184 -34.44 -60.83 17.27
N LYS A 185 -35.46 -60.35 16.54
CA LYS A 185 -35.33 -60.02 15.11
C LYS A 185 -34.75 -58.62 14.92
N PRO A 186 -34.00 -58.36 13.82
CA PRO A 186 -33.56 -57.02 13.47
C PRO A 186 -34.76 -56.11 13.21
N CYS A 187 -34.71 -54.90 13.75
CA CYS A 187 -35.72 -53.87 13.55
C CYS A 187 -35.06 -52.50 13.39
N ASN A 188 -35.84 -51.53 12.92
CA ASN A 188 -35.42 -50.13 12.85
C ASN A 188 -36.08 -49.36 14.00
N THR A 189 -35.28 -48.66 14.79
CA THR A 189 -35.74 -47.90 15.97
C THR A 189 -36.41 -46.57 15.57
N GLY A 190 -36.24 -46.14 14.33
CA GLY A 190 -36.64 -44.82 13.83
C GLY A 190 -35.67 -43.70 14.18
N GLN A 191 -34.58 -44.00 14.90
CA GLN A 191 -33.54 -43.02 15.25
C GLN A 191 -32.53 -42.85 14.10
N PRO A 192 -31.90 -41.67 13.95
CA PRO A 192 -30.78 -41.48 13.04
C PRO A 192 -29.55 -42.32 13.43
N GLY A 193 -28.61 -42.42 12.50
CA GLY A 193 -27.26 -42.92 12.77
C GLY A 193 -27.13 -44.38 13.22
N VAL A 194 -26.17 -44.66 14.11
CA VAL A 194 -25.85 -46.03 14.56
C VAL A 194 -27.00 -46.67 15.32
N CYS A 195 -27.85 -45.84 15.91
CA CYS A 195 -28.98 -46.23 16.75
C CYS A 195 -30.20 -46.66 15.92
N SER A 196 -30.15 -46.46 14.60
CA SER A 196 -31.19 -46.86 13.65
C SER A 196 -31.44 -48.37 13.61
N VAL A 197 -30.44 -49.18 14.00
CA VAL A 197 -30.56 -50.63 14.05
C VAL A 197 -30.75 -51.12 15.48
N GLY A 198 -31.76 -51.97 15.66
CA GLY A 198 -32.09 -52.56 16.94
C GLY A 198 -32.50 -54.03 16.82
N ILE A 199 -32.75 -54.63 17.97
CA ILE A 199 -33.41 -55.94 18.09
C ILE A 199 -34.75 -55.75 18.78
N THR A 200 -35.73 -56.51 18.34
CA THR A 200 -37.04 -56.55 18.98
C THR A 200 -36.94 -57.21 20.36
N ALA A 201 -37.54 -56.59 21.37
CA ALA A 201 -37.65 -57.09 22.73
C ALA A 201 -39.10 -56.98 23.21
N CYS A 202 -39.54 -57.90 24.06
CA CYS A 202 -40.86 -57.85 24.65
C CYS A 202 -40.83 -57.10 25.99
N MET A 203 -41.55 -55.97 26.05
CA MET A 203 -41.72 -55.15 27.27
C MET A 203 -43.21 -54.80 27.47
N GLY A 204 -44.09 -55.81 27.42
CA GLY A 204 -45.57 -55.65 27.39
C GLY A 204 -46.13 -55.18 26.02
N LYS A 205 -45.23 -54.87 25.09
CA LYS A 205 -45.45 -54.68 23.66
C LYS A 205 -44.12 -54.95 22.96
N LEU A 206 -44.16 -55.39 21.71
CA LEU A 206 -42.95 -55.52 20.89
C LEU A 206 -42.32 -54.13 20.67
N VAL A 207 -41.12 -53.92 21.24
CA VAL A 207 -40.33 -52.68 21.14
C VAL A 207 -39.03 -52.97 20.42
N CYS A 208 -38.56 -52.04 19.59
CA CYS A 208 -37.23 -52.12 18.98
C CYS A 208 -36.20 -51.43 19.87
N ASN A 209 -35.30 -52.19 20.49
CA ASN A 209 -34.24 -51.65 21.34
C ASN A 209 -32.93 -51.55 20.53
N PRO A 210 -32.23 -50.39 20.56
CA PRO A 210 -30.95 -50.23 19.88
C PRO A 210 -29.93 -51.29 20.33
N THR A 211 -29.18 -51.86 19.39
CA THR A 211 -28.12 -52.84 19.71
C THR A 211 -26.77 -52.19 20.03
N THR A 212 -26.59 -50.94 19.62
CA THR A 212 -25.37 -50.16 19.82
C THR A 212 -25.57 -49.22 20.99
N ALA A 213 -24.61 -49.22 21.93
CA ALA A 213 -24.61 -48.25 23.01
C ALA A 213 -24.15 -46.88 22.47
N PRO A 214 -24.77 -45.77 22.91
CA PRO A 214 -24.41 -44.43 22.47
C PRO A 214 -22.94 -44.14 22.77
N GLN A 215 -22.22 -43.60 21.78
CA GLN A 215 -20.82 -43.20 21.86
C GLN A 215 -20.68 -41.70 21.61
N PRO A 216 -19.63 -41.03 22.11
CA PRO A 216 -19.41 -39.62 21.77
C PRO A 216 -19.32 -39.38 20.26
N GLU A 217 -19.93 -38.29 19.81
CA GLU A 217 -19.95 -37.88 18.41
C GLU A 217 -18.56 -37.86 17.76
N SER A 218 -18.50 -38.39 16.53
CA SER A 218 -17.36 -38.29 15.63
C SER A 218 -17.82 -37.61 14.35
N CYS A 219 -17.02 -36.69 13.80
CA CYS A 219 -17.39 -35.99 12.56
C CYS A 219 -17.41 -36.93 11.34
N ASN A 220 -18.54 -37.62 11.12
CA ASN A 220 -18.70 -38.68 10.14
C ASN A 220 -20.08 -38.67 9.45
N GLY A 221 -20.98 -37.75 9.83
CA GLY A 221 -22.31 -37.62 9.26
C GLY A 221 -23.32 -38.63 9.81
N ILE A 222 -23.04 -39.22 10.96
CA ILE A 222 -23.86 -40.22 11.67
C ILE A 222 -24.09 -39.71 13.10
N ASP A 223 -25.28 -39.97 13.63
CA ASP A 223 -25.61 -39.77 15.06
C ASP A 223 -25.06 -40.98 15.84
N ASP A 224 -23.95 -40.77 16.55
CA ASP A 224 -23.21 -41.78 17.31
C ASP A 224 -23.70 -41.88 18.77
N ASP A 225 -24.21 -40.79 19.34
CA ASP A 225 -24.65 -40.68 20.73
C ASP A 225 -26.17 -40.86 20.95
N CYS A 226 -26.91 -41.07 19.85
CA CYS A 226 -28.34 -41.35 19.80
C CYS A 226 -29.26 -40.21 20.29
N ASP A 227 -28.80 -38.96 20.33
CA ASP A 227 -29.61 -37.83 20.80
C ASP A 227 -30.57 -37.26 19.72
N GLY A 228 -30.42 -37.71 18.47
CA GLY A 228 -31.21 -37.30 17.31
C GLY A 228 -30.61 -36.16 16.50
N ILE A 229 -29.42 -35.66 16.84
CA ILE A 229 -28.70 -34.60 16.15
C ILE A 229 -27.38 -35.18 15.61
N VAL A 230 -27.24 -35.18 14.28
CA VAL A 230 -26.02 -35.67 13.63
C VAL A 230 -24.87 -34.69 13.85
N ASP A 231 -23.72 -35.20 14.31
CA ASP A 231 -22.48 -34.45 14.55
C ASP A 231 -22.68 -33.20 15.45
N ASP A 232 -23.47 -33.26 16.54
CA ASP A 232 -23.73 -32.06 17.36
C ASP A 232 -22.46 -31.45 17.97
N GLY A 233 -22.40 -30.12 17.95
CA GLY A 233 -21.24 -29.34 18.36
C GLY A 233 -20.11 -29.30 17.31
N ASN A 234 -18.90 -29.73 17.71
CA ASN A 234 -17.72 -29.75 16.83
C ASN A 234 -16.83 -30.98 17.13
N PRO A 235 -17.36 -32.20 16.92
CA PRO A 235 -16.65 -33.44 17.25
C PRO A 235 -15.35 -33.56 16.43
N GLY A 236 -14.24 -33.85 17.10
CA GLY A 236 -12.90 -33.94 16.46
C GLY A 236 -12.33 -32.61 15.95
N GLY A 237 -13.03 -31.49 16.12
CA GLY A 237 -12.58 -30.15 15.71
C GLY A 237 -11.78 -29.42 16.78
N GLY A 238 -11.51 -28.13 16.55
CA GLY A 238 -10.76 -27.25 17.45
C GLY A 238 -9.23 -27.34 17.32
N GLY A 239 -8.72 -28.33 16.59
CA GLY A 239 -7.31 -28.41 16.21
C GLY A 239 -6.92 -27.34 15.19
N ALA A 240 -5.66 -26.91 15.25
CA ALA A 240 -5.09 -26.03 14.22
C ALA A 240 -4.92 -26.79 12.89
N CYS A 241 -5.18 -26.13 11.79
CA CYS A 241 -5.01 -26.65 10.43
C CYS A 241 -4.47 -25.56 9.49
N ASP A 242 -4.05 -25.98 8.30
CA ASP A 242 -3.58 -25.11 7.23
C ASP A 242 -4.59 -25.15 6.08
N THR A 243 -5.15 -24.00 5.69
CA THR A 243 -6.12 -23.90 4.59
C THR A 243 -5.45 -23.98 3.21
N GLY A 244 -4.11 -23.85 3.16
CA GLY A 244 -3.34 -23.71 1.93
C GLY A 244 -3.40 -22.31 1.30
N LEU A 245 -4.17 -21.39 1.88
CA LEU A 245 -4.21 -19.99 1.46
C LEU A 245 -3.00 -19.22 2.00
N PRO A 246 -2.55 -18.14 1.33
CA PRO A 246 -1.51 -17.27 1.86
C PRO A 246 -2.01 -16.40 3.03
N GLY A 247 -1.08 -15.67 3.64
CA GLY A 247 -1.40 -14.66 4.64
C GLY A 247 -2.02 -15.15 5.95
N ILE A 248 -2.91 -14.35 6.54
CA ILE A 248 -3.59 -14.69 7.81
C ILE A 248 -4.58 -15.85 7.65
N CYS A 249 -4.96 -16.12 6.42
CA CYS A 249 -5.95 -17.12 6.01
C CYS A 249 -5.35 -18.52 6.02
N LYS A 250 -4.01 -18.61 5.99
CA LYS A 250 -3.25 -19.85 6.09
C LYS A 250 -3.61 -20.66 7.33
N ALA A 251 -3.56 -20.01 8.49
CA ALA A 251 -3.90 -20.64 9.75
C ALA A 251 -5.42 -20.74 9.88
N GLY A 252 -5.91 -21.94 10.17
CA GLY A 252 -7.33 -22.19 10.41
C GLY A 252 -7.57 -23.09 11.60
N VAL A 253 -8.84 -23.28 11.91
CA VAL A 253 -9.33 -24.20 12.94
C VAL A 253 -10.21 -25.25 12.27
N LEU A 254 -10.02 -26.52 12.64
CA LEU A 254 -10.86 -27.61 12.18
C LEU A 254 -12.28 -27.47 12.75
N THR A 255 -13.26 -27.47 11.86
CA THR A 255 -14.69 -27.45 12.17
C THR A 255 -15.38 -28.60 11.47
N CYS A 256 -16.22 -29.35 12.19
CA CYS A 256 -17.06 -30.37 11.60
C CYS A 256 -18.21 -29.72 10.82
N GLU A 257 -18.26 -29.96 9.51
CA GLU A 257 -19.36 -29.53 8.65
C GLU A 257 -19.78 -30.67 7.73
N ALA A 258 -21.08 -31.01 7.75
CA ALA A 258 -21.67 -32.04 6.91
C ALA A 258 -20.91 -33.39 6.97
N GLY A 259 -20.53 -33.83 8.18
CA GLY A 259 -19.85 -35.11 8.39
C GLY A 259 -18.38 -35.14 7.98
N ALA A 260 -17.73 -33.98 7.79
CA ALA A 260 -16.31 -33.89 7.50
C ALA A 260 -15.62 -32.75 8.27
N LEU A 261 -14.38 -32.99 8.71
CA LEU A 261 -13.53 -31.94 9.29
C LEU A 261 -13.06 -31.01 8.17
N VAL A 262 -13.57 -29.78 8.19
CA VAL A 262 -13.20 -28.70 7.27
C VAL A 262 -12.26 -27.74 8.00
N CYS A 263 -11.18 -27.32 7.32
CA CYS A 263 -10.31 -26.28 7.85
C CYS A 263 -10.88 -24.90 7.53
N LYS A 264 -11.34 -24.17 8.54
CA LYS A 264 -11.80 -22.79 8.37
C LYS A 264 -10.71 -21.82 8.79
N GLY A 265 -10.22 -21.04 7.82
CA GLY A 265 -9.25 -19.97 8.04
C GLY A 265 -9.84 -18.80 8.83
N SER A 266 -8.96 -17.88 9.22
CA SER A 266 -9.35 -16.57 9.74
C SER A 266 -10.27 -15.84 8.76
N ALA A 267 -11.20 -15.03 9.28
CA ALA A 267 -12.05 -14.19 8.42
C ALA A 267 -11.21 -13.12 7.71
N PRO A 268 -11.51 -12.81 6.43
CA PRO A 268 -10.78 -11.79 5.67
C PRO A 268 -10.91 -10.42 6.34
N GLN A 269 -9.81 -9.68 6.37
CA GLN A 269 -9.66 -8.34 6.93
C GLN A 269 -9.29 -7.36 5.82
N ALA A 270 -9.40 -6.06 6.08
CA ALA A 270 -8.91 -5.09 5.09
C ALA A 270 -7.38 -5.12 5.08
N GLU A 271 -6.79 -5.04 3.88
CA GLU A 271 -5.34 -5.02 3.68
C GLU A 271 -4.65 -3.97 4.57
N ALA A 272 -3.62 -4.43 5.30
CA ALA A 272 -2.66 -3.57 5.97
C ALA A 272 -1.32 -3.71 5.28
N CYS A 273 -0.55 -2.61 5.20
CA CYS A 273 0.77 -2.66 4.58
C CYS A 273 1.79 -3.40 5.46
N ASN A 274 1.82 -4.73 5.39
CA ASN A 274 2.57 -5.62 6.26
C ASN A 274 3.20 -6.82 5.51
N GLY A 275 2.93 -6.98 4.21
CA GLY A 275 3.46 -8.06 3.37
C GLY A 275 2.72 -9.39 3.56
N ILE A 276 1.52 -9.36 4.13
CA ILE A 276 0.63 -10.48 4.41
C ILE A 276 -0.66 -10.23 3.61
N ASP A 277 -1.25 -11.30 3.09
CA ASP A 277 -2.59 -11.28 2.51
C ASP A 277 -3.60 -11.32 3.68
N ASP A 278 -4.20 -10.16 3.98
CA ASP A 278 -5.14 -9.97 5.09
C ASP A 278 -6.59 -10.23 4.63
N ASP A 279 -6.91 -9.96 3.36
CA ASP A 279 -8.26 -10.08 2.78
C ASP A 279 -8.55 -11.42 2.08
N CYS A 280 -7.56 -12.31 2.06
CA CYS A 280 -7.61 -13.66 1.51
C CYS A 280 -7.84 -13.73 -0.01
N ASP A 281 -7.52 -12.69 -0.78
CA ASP A 281 -7.71 -12.68 -2.23
C ASP A 281 -6.57 -13.37 -3.03
N GLY A 282 -5.49 -13.75 -2.34
CA GLY A 282 -4.30 -14.39 -2.88
C GLY A 282 -3.15 -13.43 -3.17
N THR A 283 -3.31 -12.13 -2.90
CA THR A 283 -2.30 -11.10 -3.08
C THR A 283 -2.06 -10.32 -1.79
N ALA A 284 -0.81 -10.02 -1.48
CA ALA A 284 -0.47 -9.24 -0.30
C ALA A 284 -0.35 -7.75 -0.64
N ASP A 285 -0.87 -6.90 0.25
CA ASP A 285 -0.85 -5.44 0.17
C ASP A 285 -1.50 -4.86 -1.11
N ASP A 286 -2.57 -5.50 -1.60
CA ASP A 286 -3.36 -5.03 -2.74
C ASP A 286 -3.97 -3.62 -2.48
N GLY A 287 -4.15 -2.82 -3.53
CA GLY A 287 -4.85 -1.54 -3.41
C GLY A 287 -4.13 -0.39 -2.67
N ASN A 288 -2.81 -0.51 -2.39
CA ASN A 288 -1.99 0.51 -1.72
C ASN A 288 -2.49 0.87 -0.29
N PRO A 289 -2.53 -0.11 0.63
CA PRO A 289 -3.06 0.07 1.97
C PRO A 289 -2.20 1.07 2.78
N GLY A 290 -2.85 2.01 3.46
CA GLY A 290 -2.17 3.07 4.22
C GLY A 290 -1.48 4.15 3.36
N GLY A 291 -1.63 4.09 2.03
CA GLY A 291 -1.10 5.08 1.09
C GLY A 291 -1.97 6.34 0.94
N GLY A 292 -1.40 7.38 0.32
CA GLY A 292 -2.10 8.61 -0.09
C GLY A 292 -2.07 9.75 0.92
N LEU A 293 -1.37 9.59 2.05
CA LEU A 293 -1.18 10.68 3.02
C LEU A 293 0.06 11.49 2.67
N ALA A 294 0.02 12.81 2.90
CA ALA A 294 1.20 13.65 2.77
C ALA A 294 2.26 13.27 3.81
N CYS A 295 3.51 13.19 3.37
CA CYS A 295 4.66 12.84 4.20
C CYS A 295 5.90 13.65 3.77
N MET A 296 6.97 13.60 4.57
CA MET A 296 8.25 14.20 4.20
C MET A 296 9.28 13.11 3.92
N THR A 297 9.91 13.17 2.76
CA THR A 297 10.91 12.19 2.30
C THR A 297 12.27 12.38 2.98
N GLY A 298 12.50 13.56 3.55
CA GLY A 298 13.81 13.98 4.08
C GLY A 298 14.79 14.46 2.99
N GLN A 299 14.37 14.48 1.72
CA GLN A 299 15.14 15.08 0.63
C GLN A 299 15.02 16.61 0.66
N PRO A 300 16.02 17.35 0.15
CA PRO A 300 15.94 18.80 0.04
C PRO A 300 15.02 19.24 -1.11
N GLY A 301 14.77 20.54 -1.19
CA GLY A 301 14.08 21.15 -2.31
C GLY A 301 12.64 20.68 -2.54
N VAL A 302 12.26 20.61 -3.81
CA VAL A 302 10.92 20.19 -4.24
C VAL A 302 10.63 18.72 -3.96
N CYS A 303 11.67 17.90 -3.77
CA CYS A 303 11.55 16.47 -3.44
C CYS A 303 11.18 16.21 -1.98
N ALA A 304 11.22 17.22 -1.11
CA ALA A 304 10.92 17.08 0.31
C ALA A 304 9.49 16.57 0.57
N ALA A 305 8.53 16.99 -0.26
CA ALA A 305 7.14 16.59 -0.15
C ALA A 305 6.88 15.27 -0.87
N GLY A 306 6.38 14.29 -0.11
CA GLY A 306 6.01 12.96 -0.61
C GLY A 306 4.57 12.59 -0.29
N MET A 307 4.15 11.46 -0.86
CA MET A 307 2.94 10.74 -0.43
C MET A 307 3.31 9.35 0.06
N THR A 308 2.60 8.88 1.08
CA THR A 308 2.75 7.51 1.57
C THR A 308 2.31 6.52 0.50
N ALA A 309 3.06 5.44 0.35
CA ALA A 309 2.72 4.32 -0.53
C ALA A 309 3.19 3.02 0.13
N CYS A 310 2.40 1.97 0.01
CA CYS A 310 2.80 0.64 0.41
C CYS A 310 3.74 0.05 -0.63
N SER A 311 4.94 -0.34 -0.20
CA SER A 311 5.93 -0.96 -1.08
C SER A 311 6.71 -2.02 -0.31
N GLY A 312 6.42 -3.29 -0.57
CA GLY A 312 7.09 -4.43 0.06
C GLY A 312 6.75 -4.58 1.54
N GLY A 313 5.46 -4.51 1.90
CA GLY A 313 4.99 -4.69 3.28
C GLY A 313 5.37 -3.57 4.24
N MET A 314 5.77 -2.40 3.73
CA MET A 314 6.10 -1.23 4.53
C MET A 314 5.58 0.05 3.88
N ILE A 315 5.07 0.96 4.71
CA ILE A 315 4.69 2.30 4.27
C ILE A 315 5.97 3.10 4.01
N ALA A 316 6.20 3.39 2.73
CA ALA A 316 7.27 4.27 2.25
C ALA A 316 6.72 5.66 1.95
N CYS A 317 7.56 6.69 2.10
CA CYS A 317 7.24 8.04 1.65
C CYS A 317 7.90 8.28 0.29
N ASN A 318 7.12 8.30 -0.79
CA ASN A 318 7.64 8.52 -2.14
C ASN A 318 7.49 9.98 -2.52
N ALA A 319 8.57 10.60 -3.03
CA ALA A 319 8.56 11.99 -3.47
C ALA A 319 7.50 12.21 -4.55
N THR A 320 6.76 13.32 -4.46
CA THR A 320 5.76 13.69 -5.46
C THR A 320 6.36 14.34 -6.71
N GLN A 321 7.58 14.87 -6.57
CA GLN A 321 8.37 15.46 -7.65
C GLN A 321 9.69 14.69 -7.76
N MET A 322 10.12 14.41 -9.00
CA MET A 322 11.41 13.80 -9.27
C MET A 322 12.46 14.89 -9.53
N PRO A 323 13.75 14.64 -9.21
CA PRO A 323 14.85 15.53 -9.57
C PRO A 323 14.81 15.94 -11.05
N ALA A 324 14.84 17.23 -11.31
CA ALA A 324 14.88 17.82 -12.64
C ALA A 324 16.03 18.83 -12.74
N PRO A 325 16.56 19.14 -13.93
CA PRO A 325 17.56 20.19 -14.07
C PRO A 325 17.04 21.54 -13.56
N GLU A 326 17.92 22.28 -12.88
CA GLU A 326 17.60 23.58 -12.28
C GLU A 326 16.93 24.55 -13.27
N SER A 327 15.83 25.15 -12.81
CA SER A 327 15.24 26.34 -13.41
C SER A 327 15.49 27.52 -12.48
N CYS A 328 15.75 28.72 -13.03
CA CYS A 328 15.94 29.91 -12.21
C CYS A 328 14.61 30.35 -11.56
N ASN A 329 14.23 29.72 -10.45
CA ASN A 329 12.95 29.89 -9.77
C ASN A 329 13.12 30.01 -8.25
N GLY A 330 14.34 29.89 -7.72
CA GLY A 330 14.64 29.98 -6.29
C GLY A 330 14.27 28.71 -5.52
N LEU A 331 14.07 27.60 -6.21
CA LEU A 331 13.84 26.26 -5.67
C LEU A 331 15.03 25.36 -6.04
N ASP A 332 15.21 24.30 -5.26
CA ASP A 332 16.16 23.21 -5.54
C ASP A 332 15.36 22.13 -6.29
N ASP A 333 15.44 22.17 -7.62
CA ASP A 333 14.66 21.34 -8.56
C ASP A 333 15.32 19.97 -8.77
N ASP A 334 16.64 19.88 -8.67
CA ASP A 334 17.41 18.64 -8.80
C ASP A 334 17.63 17.91 -7.45
N CYS A 335 17.23 18.57 -6.35
CA CYS A 335 17.24 18.05 -4.99
C CYS A 335 18.65 17.68 -4.51
N ASN A 336 19.68 18.41 -4.94
CA ASN A 336 21.06 18.24 -4.50
C ASN A 336 21.42 19.09 -3.26
N GLY A 337 20.51 19.94 -2.80
CA GLY A 337 20.68 20.82 -1.64
C GLY A 337 21.23 22.20 -1.95
N SER A 338 21.46 22.51 -3.22
CA SER A 338 21.79 23.85 -3.73
C SER A 338 20.58 24.42 -4.46
N THR A 339 20.53 25.74 -4.61
CA THR A 339 19.41 26.42 -5.27
C THR A 339 19.95 27.19 -6.46
N ASP A 340 19.35 26.97 -7.64
CA ASP A 340 19.69 27.61 -8.91
C ASP A 340 21.19 27.51 -9.28
N GLU A 341 21.87 26.39 -9.02
CA GLU A 341 23.30 26.27 -9.36
C GLU A 341 23.56 26.15 -10.87
N GLY A 342 24.76 26.57 -11.30
CA GLY A 342 25.16 26.48 -12.70
C GLY A 342 24.52 27.53 -13.63
N ASN A 343 23.92 28.59 -13.08
CA ASN A 343 23.33 29.71 -13.83
C ASN A 343 22.20 29.26 -14.80
N PRO A 344 21.13 28.62 -14.29
CA PRO A 344 20.04 28.12 -15.11
C PRO A 344 19.33 29.25 -15.87
N GLY A 345 19.11 29.09 -17.18
CA GLY A 345 18.53 30.14 -18.03
C GLY A 345 19.45 31.35 -18.31
N GLY A 346 20.67 31.33 -17.77
CA GLY A 346 21.70 32.34 -18.04
C GLY A 346 22.50 32.06 -19.33
N GLY A 347 23.34 33.03 -19.73
CA GLY A 347 24.25 32.91 -20.87
C GLY A 347 23.64 33.30 -22.23
N VAL A 348 22.39 33.78 -22.24
CA VAL A 348 21.70 34.18 -23.47
C VAL A 348 21.86 35.68 -23.68
N MET A 349 22.10 36.10 -24.93
CA MET A 349 22.13 37.51 -25.29
C MET A 349 20.76 38.15 -25.08
N CYS A 350 20.74 39.32 -24.45
CA CYS A 350 19.53 40.06 -24.14
C CYS A 350 19.76 41.57 -24.30
N THR A 351 18.69 42.35 -24.28
CA THR A 351 18.75 43.82 -24.29
C THR A 351 18.43 44.35 -22.91
N THR A 352 19.33 45.13 -22.32
CA THR A 352 19.17 45.68 -20.96
C THR A 352 18.17 46.83 -20.90
N GLY A 353 17.85 47.44 -22.06
CA GLY A 353 17.08 48.67 -22.15
C GLY A 353 17.89 49.93 -21.86
N LEU A 354 19.19 49.80 -21.56
CA LEU A 354 20.11 50.92 -21.44
C LEU A 354 20.55 51.40 -22.83
N PRO A 355 20.90 52.70 -22.98
CA PRO A 355 21.39 53.23 -24.25
C PRO A 355 22.86 52.86 -24.49
N GLY A 356 23.35 53.18 -25.69
CA GLY A 356 24.76 53.09 -26.02
C GLY A 356 25.37 51.70 -25.95
N VAL A 357 26.62 51.63 -25.48
CA VAL A 357 27.37 50.36 -25.32
C VAL A 357 26.74 49.42 -24.29
N CYS A 358 25.95 49.93 -23.35
CA CYS A 358 25.28 49.14 -22.31
C CYS A 358 24.03 48.39 -22.81
N ALA A 359 23.57 48.65 -24.04
CA ALA A 359 22.34 48.07 -24.58
C ALA A 359 22.39 46.53 -24.67
N ALA A 360 23.56 45.99 -25.02
CA ALA A 360 23.78 44.55 -25.12
C ALA A 360 24.13 43.94 -23.76
N GLY A 361 23.30 43.00 -23.32
CA GLY A 361 23.47 42.26 -22.07
C GLY A 361 23.52 40.75 -22.27
N MET A 362 23.83 40.05 -21.18
CA MET A 362 23.73 38.60 -21.06
C MET A 362 22.86 38.24 -19.86
N THR A 363 22.02 37.21 -20.00
CA THR A 363 21.18 36.74 -18.91
C THR A 363 22.02 36.06 -17.82
N THR A 364 21.68 36.32 -16.56
CA THR A 364 22.26 35.66 -15.39
C THR A 364 21.17 35.39 -14.37
N CYS A 365 21.14 34.18 -13.84
CA CYS A 365 20.31 33.79 -12.72
C CYS A 365 20.95 34.20 -11.40
N ALA A 366 20.23 34.97 -10.60
CA ALA A 366 20.61 35.29 -9.24
C ALA A 366 19.36 35.40 -8.37
N GLY A 367 19.31 34.60 -7.29
CA GLY A 367 18.19 34.59 -6.34
C GLY A 367 16.84 34.24 -6.96
N GLY A 368 16.79 33.22 -7.81
CA GLY A 368 15.56 32.77 -8.49
C GLY A 368 15.04 33.70 -9.57
N VAL A 369 15.84 34.67 -10.02
CA VAL A 369 15.45 35.63 -11.07
C VAL A 369 16.51 35.68 -12.17
N VAL A 370 16.07 35.44 -13.41
CA VAL A 370 16.88 35.70 -14.61
C VAL A 370 16.89 37.20 -14.86
N SER A 371 18.06 37.81 -14.72
CA SER A 371 18.30 39.24 -14.96
C SER A 371 19.18 39.44 -16.19
N CYS A 372 18.94 40.50 -16.97
CA CYS A 372 19.79 40.87 -18.10
C CYS A 372 20.81 41.91 -17.64
N ASN A 373 22.09 41.51 -17.54
CA ASN A 373 23.16 42.40 -17.10
C ASN A 373 24.00 42.88 -18.30
N PRO A 374 24.37 44.18 -18.36
CA PRO A 374 25.14 44.72 -19.48
C PRO A 374 26.50 44.04 -19.59
N THR A 375 26.92 43.74 -20.83
CA THR A 375 28.23 43.11 -21.10
C THR A 375 29.38 44.11 -21.05
N GLN A 376 29.10 45.41 -21.17
CA GLN A 376 30.05 46.50 -21.03
C GLN A 376 29.60 47.42 -19.90
N ALA A 377 30.54 47.81 -19.04
CA ALA A 377 30.28 48.78 -18.00
C ALA A 377 30.30 50.21 -18.60
N PRO A 378 29.50 51.14 -18.05
CA PRO A 378 29.62 52.56 -18.38
C PRO A 378 31.06 53.04 -18.25
N SER A 379 31.54 53.79 -19.24
CA SER A 379 32.87 54.37 -19.27
C SER A 379 32.80 55.85 -19.64
N THR A 380 33.89 56.59 -19.46
CA THR A 380 33.89 58.02 -19.81
C THR A 380 33.72 58.21 -21.32
N GLU A 381 32.84 59.14 -21.71
CA GLU A 381 32.62 59.53 -23.11
C GLU A 381 33.90 59.78 -23.91
N VAL A 382 33.94 59.18 -25.10
CA VAL A 382 34.93 59.44 -26.14
C VAL A 382 34.16 59.97 -27.36
N CYS A 383 34.65 61.02 -28.03
CA CYS A 383 33.98 61.59 -29.22
C CYS A 383 34.00 60.60 -30.41
N ASN A 384 33.21 59.53 -30.36
CA ASN A 384 33.19 58.39 -31.29
C ASN A 384 31.80 58.12 -31.88
N GLY A 385 30.78 58.92 -31.50
CA GLY A 385 29.40 58.78 -31.98
C GLY A 385 28.60 57.69 -31.28
N ILE A 386 29.09 57.14 -30.17
CA ILE A 386 28.44 56.14 -29.32
C ILE A 386 28.34 56.72 -27.90
N ASP A 387 27.24 56.43 -27.22
CA ASP A 387 27.03 56.72 -25.80
C ASP A 387 27.82 55.70 -24.96
N ASP A 388 28.99 56.11 -24.45
CA ASP A 388 29.94 55.26 -23.73
C ASP A 388 29.63 55.20 -22.22
N ASP A 389 29.02 56.25 -21.67
CA ASP A 389 28.64 56.36 -20.25
C ASP A 389 27.18 55.92 -19.97
N CYS A 390 26.44 55.61 -21.03
CA CYS A 390 25.11 55.06 -21.04
C CYS A 390 24.05 55.98 -20.40
N ASN A 391 24.26 57.31 -20.47
CA ASN A 391 23.33 58.30 -19.93
C ASN A 391 22.24 58.73 -20.92
N GLY A 392 22.32 58.30 -22.18
CA GLY A 392 21.34 58.56 -23.24
C GLY A 392 21.67 59.75 -24.14
N ALA A 393 22.77 60.45 -23.90
CA ALA A 393 23.35 61.41 -24.81
C ALA A 393 24.58 60.81 -25.51
N VAL A 394 24.92 61.37 -26.68
CA VAL A 394 26.07 60.91 -27.47
C VAL A 394 27.05 62.07 -27.51
N ASP A 395 28.31 61.81 -27.12
CA ASP A 395 29.43 62.75 -27.19
C ASP A 395 29.19 64.09 -26.45
N GLU A 396 28.48 64.12 -25.32
CA GLU A 396 28.10 65.36 -24.63
C GLU A 396 29.16 66.00 -23.73
N LEU A 397 30.37 65.42 -23.64
CA LEU A 397 31.47 66.08 -22.94
C LEU A 397 31.95 67.33 -23.69
N ALA A 398 32.17 68.41 -22.92
CA ALA A 398 32.63 69.72 -23.42
C ALA A 398 33.96 69.69 -24.23
N ILE A 399 34.68 68.56 -24.23
CA ILE A 399 35.93 68.33 -24.95
C ILE A 399 35.71 68.18 -26.47
N CYS A 400 34.48 67.89 -26.92
CA CYS A 400 34.15 67.83 -28.35
C CYS A 400 33.86 69.23 -28.97
N SER A 401 34.17 70.34 -28.28
CA SER A 401 33.89 71.71 -28.75
C SER A 401 35.00 72.28 -29.65
N CYS A 402 34.77 72.33 -30.96
CA CYS A 402 35.68 73.03 -31.89
C CYS A 402 35.48 74.56 -31.85
N THR A 403 36.57 75.32 -31.86
CA THR A 403 36.52 76.79 -32.02
C THR A 403 36.37 77.14 -33.50
N VAL A 404 35.39 77.98 -33.86
CA VAL A 404 35.17 78.41 -35.25
C VAL A 404 35.88 79.74 -35.52
N ALA A 405 36.57 79.84 -36.65
CA ALA A 405 37.17 81.09 -37.12
C ALA A 405 37.05 81.23 -38.64
N THR A 406 37.22 82.45 -39.16
CA THR A 406 37.07 82.74 -40.59
C THR A 406 38.25 83.51 -41.14
N PHE A 407 38.71 83.15 -42.34
CA PHE A 407 39.79 83.84 -43.07
C PHE A 407 39.45 83.91 -44.56
N GLU A 408 39.56 85.11 -45.15
CA GLU A 408 39.25 85.38 -46.58
C GLU A 408 37.89 84.82 -47.06
N GLY A 409 36.89 84.78 -46.17
CA GLY A 409 35.54 84.29 -46.49
C GLY A 409 35.35 82.77 -46.37
N ARG A 410 36.41 82.02 -46.02
CA ARG A 410 36.36 80.58 -45.69
C ARG A 410 36.22 80.36 -44.18
N GLU A 411 35.57 79.26 -43.80
CA GLU A 411 35.28 78.90 -42.41
C GLU A 411 36.14 77.71 -41.96
N TYR A 412 36.72 77.83 -40.78
CA TYR A 412 37.64 76.85 -40.20
C TYR A 412 37.16 76.43 -38.81
N ARG A 413 37.39 75.17 -38.45
CA ARG A 413 37.11 74.63 -37.10
C ARG A 413 38.39 74.09 -36.48
N PHE A 414 38.70 74.54 -35.27
CA PHE A 414 39.85 74.13 -34.47
C PHE A 414 39.36 73.22 -33.35
N CYS A 415 39.48 71.92 -33.56
CA CYS A 415 38.99 70.89 -32.65
C CYS A 415 40.12 70.41 -31.74
N SER A 416 40.04 70.70 -30.44
CA SER A 416 41.08 70.39 -29.46
C SER A 416 41.07 68.92 -28.99
N ASN A 417 40.05 68.13 -29.36
CA ASN A 417 40.04 66.69 -29.14
C ASN A 417 41.11 66.02 -30.01
N VAL A 418 41.81 65.05 -29.44
CA VAL A 418 42.93 64.39 -30.11
C VAL A 418 42.46 63.14 -30.85
N LEU A 419 42.71 63.08 -32.16
CA LEU A 419 42.33 61.95 -33.03
C LEU A 419 43.53 61.50 -33.86
N THR A 420 43.50 60.24 -34.31
CA THR A 420 44.39 59.78 -35.38
C THR A 420 44.07 60.52 -36.68
N PHE A 421 45.02 60.62 -37.61
CA PHE A 421 44.82 61.37 -38.85
C PHE A 421 43.56 60.92 -39.61
N ALA A 422 43.35 59.60 -39.72
CA ALA A 422 42.19 59.02 -40.39
C ALA A 422 40.87 59.39 -39.68
N ASN A 423 40.82 59.32 -38.35
CA ASN A 423 39.64 59.67 -37.58
C ASN A 423 39.37 61.19 -37.61
N ALA A 424 40.42 62.02 -37.60
CA ALA A 424 40.30 63.47 -37.75
C ALA A 424 39.74 63.85 -39.13
N SER A 425 40.23 63.22 -40.20
CA SER A 425 39.69 63.39 -41.56
C SER A 425 38.21 63.01 -41.63
N ALA A 426 37.83 61.86 -41.07
CA ALA A 426 36.44 61.42 -41.00
C ALA A 426 35.56 62.38 -40.17
N ALA A 427 36.07 62.90 -39.05
CA ALA A 427 35.35 63.87 -38.21
C ALA A 427 35.08 65.18 -38.95
N CYS A 428 36.07 65.72 -39.68
CA CYS A 428 35.85 66.89 -40.53
C CYS A 428 34.80 66.61 -41.62
N GLN A 429 34.90 65.46 -42.30
CA GLN A 429 33.95 65.06 -43.35
C GLN A 429 32.53 64.91 -42.82
N ALA A 430 32.35 64.29 -41.65
CA ALA A 430 31.04 64.14 -41.00
C ALA A 430 30.40 65.49 -40.65
N ALA A 431 31.22 66.51 -40.35
CA ALA A 431 30.76 67.87 -40.10
C ALA A 431 30.52 68.70 -41.37
N GLY A 432 30.81 68.17 -42.57
CA GLY A 432 30.72 68.89 -43.85
C GLY A 432 31.95 69.74 -44.18
N TYR A 433 33.11 69.39 -43.65
CA TYR A 433 34.42 70.02 -43.85
C TYR A 433 35.43 68.99 -44.40
N HIS A 434 36.66 69.40 -44.69
CA HIS A 434 37.81 68.51 -44.85
C HIS A 434 38.92 68.94 -43.89
N LEU A 435 39.97 68.12 -43.68
CA LEU A 435 41.16 68.62 -42.98
C LEU A 435 41.74 69.79 -43.78
N VAL A 436 42.18 70.83 -43.07
CA VAL A 436 42.55 72.11 -43.67
C VAL A 436 43.62 71.95 -44.76
N SER A 437 43.38 72.60 -45.90
CA SER A 437 44.36 72.81 -46.96
C SER A 437 44.97 74.19 -46.80
N ILE A 438 46.27 74.36 -47.04
CA ILE A 438 46.93 75.66 -46.86
C ILE A 438 47.54 76.11 -48.19
N GLY A 439 46.90 77.10 -48.81
CA GLY A 439 47.24 77.57 -50.16
C GLY A 439 48.13 78.82 -50.19
N SER A 440 48.36 79.49 -49.06
CA SER A 440 49.14 80.73 -49.00
C SER A 440 49.80 80.97 -47.64
N ALA A 441 50.84 81.82 -47.64
CA ALA A 441 51.49 82.26 -46.40
C ALA A 441 50.57 83.04 -45.45
N GLY A 442 49.56 83.73 -45.99
CA GLY A 442 48.57 84.45 -45.18
C GLY A 442 47.63 83.50 -44.44
N GLU A 443 47.15 82.47 -45.14
CA GLU A 443 46.34 81.39 -44.56
C GLU A 443 47.11 80.59 -43.52
N ASP A 444 48.35 80.20 -43.83
CA ASP A 444 49.22 79.49 -42.89
C ASP A 444 49.40 80.26 -41.56
N SER A 445 49.65 81.56 -41.66
CA SER A 445 49.78 82.44 -40.50
C SER A 445 48.48 82.53 -39.70
N PHE A 446 47.32 82.59 -40.36
CA PHE A 446 46.01 82.61 -39.70
C PHE A 446 45.74 81.28 -38.98
N VAL A 447 45.94 80.15 -39.66
CA VAL A 447 45.72 78.81 -39.11
C VAL A 447 46.62 78.59 -37.89
N HIS A 448 47.92 78.87 -38.00
CA HIS A 448 48.85 78.72 -36.89
C HIS A 448 48.50 79.61 -35.68
N ASN A 449 48.28 80.91 -35.89
CA ASN A 449 47.99 81.83 -34.79
C ASN A 449 46.68 81.46 -34.07
N THR A 450 45.67 81.02 -34.83
CA THR A 450 44.39 80.58 -34.26
C THR A 450 44.56 79.27 -33.51
N ALA A 451 45.23 78.27 -34.09
CA ALA A 451 45.52 76.99 -33.45
C ALA A 451 46.26 77.17 -32.11
N VAL A 452 47.32 77.99 -32.09
CA VAL A 452 48.06 78.31 -30.86
C VAL A 452 47.20 79.03 -29.82
N SER A 453 46.26 79.89 -30.26
CA SER A 453 45.32 80.58 -29.35
C SER A 453 44.29 79.63 -28.72
N VAL A 454 43.93 78.55 -29.42
CA VAL A 454 43.02 77.51 -28.94
C VAL A 454 43.76 76.54 -28.02
N ALA A 455 44.86 75.96 -28.50
CA ALA A 455 45.77 75.13 -27.71
C ALA A 455 47.17 75.11 -28.32
N ASN A 456 48.20 75.36 -27.49
CA ASN A 456 49.60 75.33 -27.90
C ASN A 456 50.14 73.89 -28.06
N MET A 457 49.61 73.17 -29.04
CA MET A 457 49.84 71.76 -29.37
C MET A 457 50.24 71.60 -30.84
N LYS A 458 50.66 70.40 -31.25
CA LYS A 458 50.74 70.03 -32.68
C LYS A 458 49.33 69.87 -33.21
N TRP A 459 49.08 70.21 -34.48
CA TRP A 459 47.73 70.12 -35.07
C TRP A 459 47.76 69.44 -36.43
N TRP A 460 46.89 68.46 -36.64
CA TRP A 460 46.70 67.84 -37.95
C TRP A 460 46.20 68.85 -38.97
N ILE A 461 46.84 68.82 -40.15
CA ILE A 461 46.39 69.48 -41.39
C ILE A 461 46.10 68.40 -42.44
N GLY A 462 45.49 68.76 -43.57
CA GLY A 462 45.10 67.78 -44.59
C GLY A 462 46.24 67.23 -45.46
N LEU A 463 47.50 67.57 -45.17
CA LEU A 463 48.63 67.19 -46.01
C LEU A 463 49.08 65.76 -45.67
N ASN A 464 49.31 64.91 -46.67
CA ASN A 464 49.77 63.54 -46.47
C ASN A 464 50.41 62.97 -47.74
N ASP A 465 51.26 61.95 -47.62
CA ASP A 465 51.81 61.19 -48.75
C ASP A 465 51.55 59.67 -48.61
N ILE A 466 50.56 59.28 -47.80
CA ILE A 466 50.10 57.91 -47.50
C ILE A 466 50.00 57.03 -48.76
N ALA A 467 49.54 57.60 -49.89
CA ALA A 467 49.37 56.86 -51.14
C ALA A 467 50.67 56.62 -51.90
N VAL A 468 51.60 57.57 -51.88
CA VAL A 468 52.86 57.56 -52.62
C VAL A 468 53.91 58.35 -51.83
N GLU A 469 54.78 57.62 -51.14
CA GLU A 469 55.93 58.15 -50.39
C GLU A 469 56.68 59.26 -51.14
N GLY A 470 56.93 60.36 -50.44
CA GLY A 470 57.61 61.55 -50.95
C GLY A 470 56.74 62.45 -51.85
N THR A 471 55.47 62.08 -52.09
CA THR A 471 54.52 62.85 -52.91
C THR A 471 53.33 63.31 -52.07
N PHE A 472 53.51 64.43 -51.37
CA PHE A 472 52.47 65.01 -50.53
C PHE A 472 51.28 65.57 -51.35
N VAL A 473 50.08 65.29 -50.88
CA VAL A 473 48.79 65.73 -51.41
C VAL A 473 47.87 66.19 -50.29
N TRP A 474 46.92 67.07 -50.60
CA TRP A 474 45.87 67.47 -49.65
C TRP A 474 44.70 66.48 -49.69
N THR A 475 44.07 66.22 -48.53
CA THR A 475 42.91 65.32 -48.41
C THR A 475 41.67 65.78 -49.20
N ASP A 476 41.58 67.06 -49.54
CA ASP A 476 40.49 67.66 -50.33
C ASP A 476 40.74 67.58 -51.85
N GLY A 477 41.94 67.15 -52.28
CA GLY A 477 42.34 67.09 -53.67
C GLY A 477 42.86 68.42 -54.24
N SER A 478 42.98 69.48 -53.43
CA SER A 478 43.57 70.75 -53.85
C SER A 478 45.04 70.57 -54.26
N PRO A 479 45.55 71.36 -55.23
CA PRO A 479 46.96 71.29 -55.62
C PRO A 479 47.87 71.84 -54.53
N VAL A 480 49.01 71.16 -54.27
CA VAL A 480 50.04 71.64 -53.33
C VAL A 480 50.84 72.77 -53.97
N ALA A 481 50.31 74.00 -53.91
CA ALA A 481 50.92 75.21 -54.49
C ALA A 481 51.80 75.99 -53.48
N TYR A 482 51.63 75.72 -52.19
CA TYR A 482 52.36 76.35 -51.09
C TYR A 482 52.81 75.27 -50.10
N THR A 483 54.01 75.42 -49.56
CA THR A 483 54.55 74.56 -48.52
C THR A 483 55.31 75.39 -47.50
N ASN A 484 55.17 75.07 -46.21
CA ASN A 484 55.89 75.73 -45.12
C ASN A 484 56.62 74.73 -44.22
N TRP A 485 57.36 73.80 -44.83
CA TRP A 485 58.12 72.81 -44.08
C TRP A 485 59.16 73.45 -43.14
N GLU A 486 59.30 72.85 -41.96
CA GLU A 486 60.36 73.18 -41.02
C GLU A 486 61.76 72.86 -41.63
N PRO A 487 62.83 73.58 -41.25
CA PRO A 487 64.16 73.27 -41.77
C PRO A 487 64.60 71.83 -41.45
N GLY A 488 64.66 70.99 -42.49
CA GLY A 488 64.97 69.57 -42.36
C GLY A 488 63.80 68.65 -42.69
N GLU A 489 62.59 69.20 -42.80
CA GLU A 489 61.35 68.47 -43.09
C GLU A 489 60.93 68.58 -44.57
N PRO A 490 60.14 67.61 -45.08
CA PRO A 490 59.77 66.35 -44.42
C PRO A 490 60.94 65.37 -44.38
N ASN A 491 61.10 64.64 -43.27
CA ASN A 491 62.27 63.78 -43.02
C ASN A 491 61.94 62.26 -43.00
N ASN A 492 60.66 61.90 -42.98
CA ASN A 492 60.11 60.55 -42.90
C ASN A 492 60.75 59.69 -41.79
N VAL A 493 60.97 60.27 -40.60
CA VAL A 493 61.63 59.57 -39.48
C VAL A 493 60.62 58.64 -38.80
N GLY A 494 60.59 57.39 -39.27
CA GLY A 494 59.76 56.35 -38.68
C GLY A 494 58.43 56.12 -39.41
N ASN A 495 58.41 56.34 -40.74
CA ASN A 495 57.22 56.18 -41.60
C ASN A 495 56.14 57.22 -41.27
N GLU A 496 56.53 58.48 -41.41
CA GLU A 496 55.75 59.67 -41.08
C GLU A 496 55.04 60.17 -42.34
N ASP A 497 53.79 59.74 -42.54
CA ASP A 497 53.09 60.02 -43.81
C ASP A 497 52.08 61.19 -43.72
N CYS A 498 51.93 61.81 -42.54
CA CYS A 498 50.86 62.77 -42.24
C CYS A 498 51.39 64.12 -41.74
N GLY A 499 50.95 65.22 -42.35
CA GLY A 499 51.41 66.56 -42.03
C GLY A 499 50.73 67.17 -40.81
N GLN A 500 51.51 67.84 -39.97
CA GLN A 500 51.03 68.63 -38.83
C GLN A 500 51.72 70.00 -38.74
N ILE A 501 51.02 71.00 -38.19
CA ILE A 501 51.60 72.30 -37.82
C ILE A 501 52.26 72.18 -36.46
N ASN A 502 53.56 72.47 -36.41
CA ASN A 502 54.36 72.35 -35.19
C ASN A 502 54.06 73.49 -34.20
N ARG A 503 54.08 73.19 -32.90
CA ARG A 503 53.91 74.17 -31.82
C ARG A 503 55.17 74.95 -31.47
N PHE A 504 56.34 74.38 -31.76
CA PHE A 504 57.61 74.87 -31.21
C PHE A 504 58.28 75.93 -32.08
N PHE A 505 57.89 76.04 -33.34
CA PHE A 505 58.52 76.93 -34.30
C PHE A 505 57.66 78.16 -34.57
N PRO A 506 58.27 79.36 -34.59
CA PRO A 506 57.56 80.56 -34.95
C PRO A 506 57.17 80.50 -36.44
N LYS A 507 55.97 80.99 -36.78
CA LYS A 507 55.42 81.09 -38.14
C LYS A 507 54.85 79.79 -38.73
N GLY A 508 54.33 78.88 -37.90
CA GLY A 508 53.46 77.81 -38.38
C GLY A 508 54.10 76.77 -39.27
N THR A 509 55.39 76.48 -39.12
CA THR A 509 56.07 75.49 -39.97
C THR A 509 55.54 74.08 -39.74
N TRP A 510 55.62 73.26 -40.78
CA TRP A 510 55.05 71.92 -40.83
C TRP A 510 56.12 70.84 -40.63
N ASN A 511 55.67 69.70 -40.13
CA ASN A 511 56.45 68.47 -39.95
C ASN A 511 55.54 67.30 -40.33
N ASP A 512 56.11 66.27 -40.92
CA ASP A 512 55.47 64.97 -41.11
C ASP A 512 55.49 64.18 -39.79
N GLU A 513 54.47 63.39 -39.52
CA GLU A 513 54.29 62.68 -38.25
C GLU A 513 53.58 61.33 -38.53
N PRO A 514 53.80 60.27 -37.73
CA PRO A 514 53.13 59.00 -37.95
C PRO A 514 51.61 59.19 -37.82
N CYS A 515 50.86 58.77 -38.83
CA CYS A 515 49.42 58.99 -38.92
C CYS A 515 48.59 58.40 -37.76
N ASN A 516 49.18 57.49 -36.98
CA ASN A 516 48.58 56.87 -35.80
C ASN A 516 48.73 57.70 -34.51
N GLN A 517 49.44 58.84 -34.53
CA GLN A 517 49.48 59.76 -33.40
C GLN A 517 48.12 60.41 -33.18
N ALA A 518 47.76 60.65 -31.91
CA ALA A 518 46.54 61.35 -31.56
C ALA A 518 46.84 62.84 -31.36
N LEU A 519 46.40 63.68 -32.29
CA LEU A 519 46.60 65.14 -32.24
C LEU A 519 45.25 65.88 -32.40
N PRO A 520 45.14 67.10 -31.86
CA PRO A 520 44.13 68.08 -32.28
C PRO A 520 44.13 68.27 -33.80
N TYR A 521 43.01 68.68 -34.37
CA TYR A 521 42.86 68.77 -35.83
C TYR A 521 42.08 70.01 -36.26
N ILE A 522 42.36 70.45 -37.48
CA ILE A 522 41.80 71.67 -38.05
C ILE A 522 41.02 71.30 -39.30
N CYS A 523 39.73 71.66 -39.32
CA CYS A 523 38.86 71.47 -40.48
C CYS A 523 38.68 72.77 -41.25
N GLU A 524 38.54 72.69 -42.57
CA GLU A 524 38.22 73.78 -43.49
C GLU A 524 36.96 73.42 -44.30
N LYS A 525 36.11 74.42 -44.54
CA LYS A 525 34.88 74.23 -45.30
C LYS A 525 35.19 74.30 -46.81
N PRO A 526 34.67 73.35 -47.62
CA PRO A 526 34.89 73.31 -49.07
C PRO A 526 34.49 74.59 -49.82
#